data_AF-A0A813TTJ3-F1
#
_entry.id   AF-A0A813TTJ3-F1
#
_cell.length_a   1.000
_cell.length_b   1.000
_cell.length_c   1.000
_cell.angle_alpha   90.00
_cell.angle_beta   90.00
_cell.angle_gamma   90.00
#
_symmetry.space_group_name_H-M   'P 1'
#
loop_
_entity.id
_entity.type
_entity.pdbx_description
1 polymer ?
#
loop_
_entity_poly.entity_id
_entity_poly.type
_entity_poly.pdbx_seq_one_letter_code
_entity_poly.pdbx_strand_id
1 'polypeptide(L)'
;MGKGFENYMSKKWFHPTNVENQKRKYLAEQKSAADKKRQQELRDQYEREQEIFSNKELMGDEKTKLGVAFMYQAPGSLKDNQDKAPVNEDEKLELLTSKRTTRTDLANQRCLKCKRLGHVITDKVCPLYGKSRLDVEDGETPELAPEPLIEVKQEPKETVLESTKENVPVESDETEITLDMLRALPKKEKKVLLKRLKKLEKKLKKKRE
;
A
#
# COMPACT_ATOMS: atom_id res chain seq x y z
N MET A 1 -10.91 52.24 10.32
CA MET A 1 -10.30 51.72 9.08
C MET A 1 -11.31 50.81 8.38
N GLY A 2 -11.97 51.31 7.34
CA GLY A 2 -13.05 50.60 6.66
C GLY A 2 -12.53 49.36 5.93
N LYS A 3 -13.20 48.22 6.13
CA LYS A 3 -12.99 47.01 5.34
C LYS A 3 -13.44 47.35 3.91
N GLY A 4 -12.48 47.63 3.02
CA GLY A 4 -12.75 48.02 1.63
C GLY A 4 -13.49 46.94 0.82
N PHE A 5 -13.96 47.30 -0.38
CA PHE A 5 -14.71 46.43 -1.28
C PHE A 5 -14.00 45.08 -1.54
N GLU A 6 -12.68 45.09 -1.71
CA GLU A 6 -11.85 43.88 -1.86
C GLU A 6 -12.04 42.88 -0.70
N ASN A 7 -12.08 43.39 0.54
CA ASN A 7 -12.30 42.58 1.74
C ASN A 7 -13.75 42.08 1.88
N TYR A 8 -14.70 42.76 1.24
CA TYR A 8 -16.07 42.28 1.13
C TYR A 8 -16.18 41.19 0.06
N MET A 9 -15.50 41.36 -1.07
CA MET A 9 -15.50 40.41 -2.18
C MET A 9 -14.75 39.12 -1.84
N SER A 10 -13.61 39.20 -1.14
CA SER A 10 -12.85 38.02 -0.70
C SER A 10 -13.63 37.10 0.26
N LYS A 11 -14.67 37.61 0.93
CA LYS A 11 -15.58 36.79 1.75
C LYS A 11 -16.63 36.05 0.95
N LYS A 12 -16.87 36.43 -0.31
CA LYS A 12 -17.84 35.76 -1.17
C LYS A 12 -17.28 34.45 -1.66
N TRP A 13 -18.12 33.42 -1.68
CA TRP A 13 -17.73 32.04 -2.02
C TRP A 13 -17.22 31.86 -3.47
N PHE A 14 -17.49 32.81 -4.36
CA PHE A 14 -17.07 32.75 -5.76
C PHE A 14 -15.81 33.57 -6.07
N HIS A 15 -15.33 34.40 -5.13
CA HIS A 15 -14.18 35.25 -5.39
C HIS A 15 -12.88 34.44 -5.33
N PRO A 16 -11.94 34.62 -6.26
CA PRO A 16 -10.71 33.83 -6.30
C PRO A 16 -9.80 34.05 -5.09
N THR A 17 -9.86 35.23 -4.46
CA THR A 17 -9.08 35.53 -3.24
C THR A 17 -9.74 34.99 -1.95
N ASN A 18 -10.89 34.33 -2.06
CA ASN A 18 -11.48 33.64 -0.93
C ASN A 18 -10.56 32.50 -0.47
N VAL A 19 -10.28 32.46 0.83
CA VAL A 19 -9.41 31.45 1.46
C VAL A 19 -9.88 30.02 1.14
N GLU A 20 -11.18 29.75 1.07
CA GLU A 20 -11.71 28.44 0.71
C GLU A 20 -11.42 28.08 -0.75
N ASN A 21 -11.56 29.03 -1.66
CA ASN A 21 -11.24 28.81 -3.07
C ASN A 21 -9.75 28.65 -3.31
N GLN A 22 -8.91 29.43 -2.62
CA GLN A 22 -7.46 29.26 -2.64
C GLN A 22 -7.05 27.87 -2.13
N LYS A 23 -7.66 27.39 -1.04
CA LYS A 23 -7.45 26.03 -0.53
C LYS A 23 -7.87 24.97 -1.55
N ARG A 24 -9.04 25.11 -2.18
CA ARG A 24 -9.51 24.19 -3.22
C ARG A 24 -8.58 24.17 -4.43
N LYS A 25 -8.13 25.34 -4.88
CA LYS A 25 -7.15 25.48 -5.97
C LYS A 25 -5.84 24.79 -5.61
N TYR A 26 -5.32 25.02 -4.41
CA TYR A 26 -4.09 24.39 -3.94
C TYR A 26 -4.19 22.86 -3.90
N LEU A 27 -5.28 22.31 -3.36
CA LEU A 27 -5.50 20.86 -3.33
C LEU A 27 -5.64 20.28 -4.74
N ALA A 28 -6.32 20.99 -5.65
CA ALA A 28 -6.43 20.57 -7.05
C ALA A 28 -5.06 20.59 -7.76
N GLU A 29 -4.26 21.63 -7.53
CA GLU A 29 -2.90 21.75 -8.06
C GLU A 29 -2.00 20.63 -7.50
N GLN A 30 -2.02 20.41 -6.19
CA GLN A 30 -1.25 19.34 -5.53
C GLN A 30 -1.64 17.96 -6.06
N LYS A 31 -2.95 17.68 -6.21
CA LYS A 31 -3.43 16.43 -6.80
C LYS A 31 -2.97 16.29 -8.25
N SER A 32 -3.11 17.34 -9.05
CA SER A 32 -2.67 17.31 -10.46
C SER A 32 -1.16 17.12 -10.60
N ALA A 33 -0.37 17.68 -9.69
CA ALA A 33 1.08 17.51 -9.66
C ALA A 33 1.45 16.06 -9.28
N ALA A 34 0.76 15.47 -8.31
CA ALA A 34 0.93 14.07 -7.95
C ALA A 34 0.55 13.12 -9.10
N ASP A 35 -0.56 13.39 -9.79
CA ASP A 35 -1.01 12.60 -10.94
C ASP A 35 -0.01 12.70 -12.11
N LYS A 36 0.49 13.91 -12.40
CA LYS A 36 1.55 14.13 -13.41
C LYS A 36 2.83 13.39 -13.04
N LYS A 37 3.26 13.45 -11.78
CA LYS A 37 4.45 12.73 -11.30
C LYS A 37 4.27 11.22 -11.47
N ARG A 38 3.11 10.68 -11.09
CA ARG A 38 2.79 9.26 -11.26
C ARG A 38 2.82 8.82 -12.72
N GLN A 39 2.31 9.66 -13.63
CA GLN A 39 2.36 9.39 -15.06
C GLN A 39 3.78 9.45 -15.63
N GLN A 40 4.61 10.38 -15.15
CA GLN A 40 6.03 10.46 -15.52
C GLN A 40 6.78 9.22 -15.04
N GLU A 41 6.64 8.85 -13.77
CA GLU A 41 7.26 7.63 -13.21
C GLU A 41 6.86 6.37 -13.98
N LEU A 42 5.60 6.26 -14.41
CA LEU A 42 5.13 5.15 -15.25
C LEU A 42 5.77 5.18 -16.65
N ARG A 43 5.94 6.36 -17.25
CA ARG A 43 6.64 6.51 -18.54
C ARG A 43 8.12 6.15 -18.42
N ASP A 44 8.79 6.62 -17.37
CA ASP A 44 10.21 6.33 -17.12
C ASP A 44 10.44 4.84 -16.86
N GLN A 45 9.48 4.16 -16.22
CA GLN A 45 9.52 2.70 -16.06
C GLN A 45 9.42 2.00 -17.41
N TYR A 46 8.46 2.40 -18.25
CA TYR A 46 8.29 1.85 -19.58
C TYR A 46 9.52 2.08 -20.46
N GLU A 47 10.10 3.29 -20.44
CA GLU A 47 11.32 3.61 -21.19
C GLU A 47 12.49 2.75 -20.73
N ARG A 48 12.70 2.62 -19.41
CA ARG A 48 13.71 1.70 -18.87
C ARG A 48 13.50 0.26 -19.30
N GLU A 49 12.26 -0.23 -19.36
CA GLU A 49 11.96 -1.59 -19.83
C GLU A 49 12.21 -1.75 -21.33
N GLN A 50 11.88 -0.75 -22.14
CA GLN A 50 12.18 -0.71 -23.57
C GLN A 50 13.69 -0.69 -23.84
N GLU A 51 14.44 0.11 -23.11
CA GLU A 51 15.91 0.14 -23.18
C GLU A 51 16.50 -1.21 -22.80
N ILE A 52 16.02 -1.83 -21.72
CA ILE A 52 16.45 -3.18 -21.33
C ILE A 52 16.13 -4.19 -22.43
N PHE A 53 14.96 -4.09 -23.07
CA PHE A 53 14.56 -4.97 -24.16
C PHE A 53 15.48 -4.79 -25.37
N SER A 54 15.70 -3.55 -25.81
CA SER A 54 16.59 -3.20 -26.92
C SER A 54 18.03 -3.65 -26.64
N ASN A 55 18.57 -3.35 -25.45
CA ASN A 55 19.89 -3.81 -25.02
C ASN A 55 19.99 -5.34 -25.01
N LYS A 56 18.94 -6.03 -24.55
CA LYS A 56 18.89 -7.50 -24.51
C LYS A 56 18.83 -8.11 -25.91
N GLU A 57 18.17 -7.46 -26.86
CA GLU A 57 18.18 -7.86 -28.26
C GLU A 57 19.58 -7.70 -28.86
N LEU A 58 20.27 -6.59 -28.56
CA LEU A 58 21.64 -6.32 -29.00
C LEU A 58 22.68 -7.30 -28.42
N MET A 59 22.45 -7.84 -27.21
CA MET A 59 23.37 -8.75 -26.50
C MET A 59 23.33 -10.23 -26.95
N GLY A 60 22.41 -10.63 -27.83
CA GLY A 60 22.46 -11.94 -28.51
C GLY A 60 22.51 -13.19 -27.61
N ASP A 61 23.42 -14.12 -27.92
CA ASP A 61 23.57 -15.46 -27.30
C ASP A 61 24.25 -15.45 -25.91
N GLU A 62 24.78 -14.31 -25.43
CA GLU A 62 25.32 -14.17 -24.07
C GLU A 62 24.23 -14.12 -22.96
N LYS A 63 22.95 -14.26 -23.37
CA LYS A 63 21.74 -14.29 -22.52
C LYS A 63 21.85 -15.16 -21.26
N THR A 64 22.59 -16.28 -21.31
CA THR A 64 22.79 -17.17 -20.16
C THR A 64 23.60 -16.54 -19.04
N LYS A 65 24.45 -15.55 -19.34
CA LYS A 65 25.26 -14.83 -18.35
C LYS A 65 24.49 -13.72 -17.64
N LEU A 66 23.45 -13.19 -18.28
CA LEU A 66 22.57 -12.12 -17.77
C LEU A 66 21.33 -12.64 -17.01
N GLY A 67 21.07 -13.96 -16.98
CA GLY A 67 19.97 -14.57 -16.21
C GLY A 67 20.00 -14.28 -14.70
N VAL A 68 21.13 -13.76 -14.20
CA VAL A 68 21.33 -13.35 -12.80
C VAL A 68 20.99 -11.86 -12.57
N ALA A 69 20.61 -11.09 -13.59
CA ALA A 69 20.31 -9.66 -13.47
C ALA A 69 19.21 -9.35 -12.45
N PHE A 70 18.20 -10.22 -12.32
CA PHE A 70 17.14 -10.09 -11.31
C PHE A 70 17.68 -10.19 -9.87
N MET A 71 18.77 -10.92 -9.61
CA MET A 71 19.36 -11.03 -8.26
C MET A 71 20.10 -9.75 -7.85
N TYR A 72 20.64 -9.00 -8.81
CA TYR A 72 21.37 -7.75 -8.57
C TYR A 72 20.49 -6.50 -8.72
N GLN A 73 19.30 -6.63 -9.31
CA GLN A 73 18.36 -5.54 -9.41
C GLN A 73 17.59 -5.40 -8.09
N ALA A 74 17.88 -4.33 -7.35
CA ALA A 74 17.22 -4.08 -6.07
C ALA A 74 15.69 -4.03 -6.26
N PRO A 75 14.91 -4.70 -5.39
CA PRO A 75 13.45 -4.65 -5.46
C PRO A 75 12.99 -3.19 -5.35
N GLY A 76 11.85 -2.88 -5.99
CA GLY A 76 11.36 -1.49 -6.12
C GLY A 76 11.28 -0.73 -4.79
N SER A 77 11.08 -1.43 -3.66
CA SER A 77 11.07 -0.85 -2.32
C SER A 77 12.41 -0.29 -1.83
N LEU A 78 13.54 -0.70 -2.42
CA LEU A 78 14.88 -0.22 -2.03
C LEU A 78 15.44 0.87 -2.96
N LYS A 79 14.90 1.03 -4.17
CA LYS A 79 15.45 1.95 -5.19
C LYS A 79 15.35 3.44 -4.80
N ASP A 80 14.36 3.82 -4.00
CA ASP A 80 14.15 5.20 -3.53
C ASP A 80 15.33 5.81 -2.75
N ASN A 81 16.31 4.99 -2.33
CA ASN A 81 17.48 5.41 -1.57
C ASN A 81 18.79 5.43 -2.38
N GLN A 82 18.86 4.80 -3.55
CA GLN A 82 20.10 4.76 -4.34
C GLN A 82 20.22 5.92 -5.33
N ASP A 83 19.11 6.43 -5.87
CA ASP A 83 19.12 7.55 -6.81
C ASP A 83 19.18 8.93 -6.12
N LYS A 84 19.12 8.95 -4.77
CA LYS A 84 19.41 10.16 -4.01
C LYS A 84 20.93 10.26 -3.87
N ALA A 85 21.50 11.30 -4.51
CA ALA A 85 22.90 11.71 -4.40
C ALA A 85 23.42 11.56 -2.95
N PRO A 86 24.72 11.26 -2.72
CA PRO A 86 25.26 11.00 -1.39
C PRO A 86 24.97 12.20 -0.48
N VAL A 87 23.93 12.06 0.34
CA VAL A 87 23.59 13.01 1.39
C VAL A 87 24.75 12.96 2.36
N ASN A 88 25.38 14.11 2.56
CA ASN A 88 26.55 14.33 3.40
C ASN A 88 26.36 13.59 4.74
N GLU A 89 27.33 12.76 5.15
CA GLU A 89 27.16 11.83 6.28
C GLU A 89 26.82 12.56 7.60
N ASP A 90 27.21 13.83 7.69
CA ASP A 90 26.92 14.75 8.78
C ASP A 90 25.40 15.03 8.93
N GLU A 91 24.65 15.13 7.84
CA GLU A 91 23.21 15.42 7.84
C GLU A 91 22.38 14.19 8.28
N LYS A 92 22.90 12.99 8.02
CA LYS A 92 22.28 11.72 8.43
C LYS A 92 22.41 11.53 9.96
N LEU A 93 23.54 11.92 10.54
CA LEU A 93 23.79 11.88 11.99
C LEU A 93 22.90 12.86 12.77
N GLU A 94 22.64 14.06 12.24
CA GLU A 94 21.73 15.01 12.86
C GLU A 94 20.26 14.55 12.86
N LEU A 95 19.81 13.86 11.80
CA LEU A 95 18.46 13.31 11.69
C LEU A 95 18.23 12.12 12.65
N LEU A 96 19.28 11.34 12.92
CA LEU A 96 19.28 10.24 13.89
C LEU A 96 19.27 10.79 15.34
N THR A 97 19.99 11.88 15.60
CA THR A 97 20.12 12.49 16.93
C THR A 97 18.89 13.35 17.31
N SER A 98 18.20 13.93 16.32
CA SER A 98 16.96 14.69 16.52
C SER A 98 15.72 13.83 16.76
N LYS A 99 15.76 12.53 16.42
CA LYS A 99 14.74 11.56 16.82
C LYS A 99 14.96 11.08 18.26
N ARG A 100 14.99 12.02 19.21
CA ARG A 100 14.74 11.66 20.60
C ARG A 100 13.29 11.17 20.68
N THR A 101 13.12 9.88 20.91
CA THR A 101 11.82 9.21 21.04
C THR A 101 10.95 10.00 22.00
N THR A 102 9.86 10.55 21.49
CA THR A 102 8.87 11.20 22.34
C THR A 102 8.15 10.13 23.15
N ARG A 103 7.56 10.49 24.31
CA ARG A 103 6.86 9.52 25.19
C ARG A 103 5.75 8.75 24.47
N THR A 104 5.24 9.28 23.37
CA THR A 104 4.24 8.66 22.48
C THR A 104 4.81 7.52 21.62
N ASP A 105 6.10 7.53 21.29
CA ASP A 105 6.74 6.46 20.51
C ASP A 105 6.97 5.19 21.35
N LEU A 106 7.07 5.34 22.67
CA LEU A 106 7.23 4.24 23.64
C LEU A 106 5.96 3.40 23.79
N ALA A 107 4.77 3.97 23.51
CA ALA A 107 3.48 3.29 23.58
C ALA A 107 3.41 2.06 22.65
N ASN A 108 4.10 2.12 21.51
CA ASN A 108 4.10 1.07 20.49
C ASN A 108 5.35 0.19 20.51
N GLN A 109 6.30 0.43 21.43
CA GLN A 109 7.47 -0.43 21.59
C GLN A 109 7.19 -1.57 22.58
N ARG A 110 7.54 -2.79 22.17
CA ARG A 110 7.38 -4.01 22.99
C ARG A 110 8.64 -4.24 23.82
N CYS A 111 8.49 -4.32 25.14
CA CYS A 111 9.60 -4.62 26.04
C CYS A 111 10.18 -6.01 25.74
N LEU A 112 11.49 -6.12 25.56
CA LEU A 112 12.15 -7.41 25.26
C LEU A 112 12.20 -8.37 26.46
N LYS A 113 11.98 -7.87 27.69
CA LYS A 113 11.85 -8.72 28.90
C LYS A 113 10.44 -9.29 29.03
N CYS A 114 9.43 -8.44 29.23
CA CYS A 114 8.06 -8.88 29.55
C CYS A 114 7.11 -8.90 28.36
N LYS A 115 7.58 -8.54 27.15
CA LYS A 115 6.80 -8.55 25.91
C LYS A 115 5.50 -7.73 25.98
N ARG A 116 5.40 -6.74 26.87
CA ARG A 116 4.27 -5.78 26.92
C ARG A 116 4.63 -4.50 26.19
N LEU A 117 3.63 -3.85 25.60
CA LEU A 117 3.78 -2.55 24.95
C LEU A 117 3.83 -1.42 25.99
N GLY A 118 4.50 -0.32 25.65
CA GLY A 118 4.45 0.91 26.46
C GLY A 118 5.68 1.22 27.31
N HIS A 119 6.72 0.39 27.28
CA HIS A 119 7.97 0.63 28.01
C HIS A 119 9.15 -0.14 27.43
N VAL A 120 10.37 0.31 27.71
CA VAL A 120 11.66 -0.29 27.30
C VAL A 120 12.24 -1.15 28.42
N ILE A 121 13.25 -1.97 28.11
CA ILE A 121 13.93 -2.90 29.04
C ILE A 121 14.39 -2.22 30.34
N THR A 122 14.78 -0.95 30.28
CA THR A 122 15.33 -0.16 31.39
C THR A 122 14.30 0.60 32.21
N ASP A 123 13.01 0.47 31.88
CA ASP A 123 11.96 1.24 32.56
C ASP A 123 11.50 0.56 33.85
N LYS A 124 11.33 1.35 34.92
CA LYS A 124 10.81 0.90 36.23
C LYS A 124 9.36 0.43 36.19
N VAL A 125 8.65 0.74 35.10
CA VAL A 125 7.28 0.28 34.83
C VAL A 125 7.27 -1.20 34.44
N CYS A 126 8.40 -1.77 34.02
CA CYS A 126 8.50 -3.17 33.67
C CYS A 126 8.30 -4.05 34.93
N PRO A 127 7.39 -5.05 34.89
CA PRO A 127 7.22 -6.01 36.00
C PRO A 127 8.49 -6.81 36.32
N LEU A 128 9.37 -6.95 35.33
CA LEU A 128 10.64 -7.67 35.41
C LEU A 128 11.83 -6.70 35.52
N TYR A 129 11.57 -5.46 35.94
CA TYR A 129 12.64 -4.49 36.22
C TYR A 129 13.52 -5.00 37.37
N GLY A 130 14.84 -4.96 37.19
CA GLY A 130 15.80 -5.49 38.17
C GLY A 130 15.99 -7.02 38.19
N LYS A 131 15.15 -7.80 37.50
CA LYS A 131 15.33 -9.25 37.34
C LYS A 131 16.06 -9.57 36.03
N SER A 132 17.00 -10.50 36.04
CA SER A 132 17.60 -11.01 34.79
C SER A 132 16.64 -11.99 34.12
N ARG A 133 16.77 -12.20 32.80
CA ARG A 133 15.92 -13.15 32.06
C ARG A 133 16.05 -14.59 32.59
N LEU A 134 17.14 -14.90 33.29
CA LEU A 134 17.46 -16.22 33.80
C LEU A 134 16.85 -16.49 35.18
N ASP A 135 16.39 -15.45 35.90
CA ASP A 135 15.82 -15.57 37.25
C ASP A 135 14.29 -15.69 37.26
N VAL A 136 13.67 -15.90 36.09
CA VAL A 136 12.22 -16.10 35.97
C VAL A 136 12.00 -17.59 35.78
N GLU A 137 11.72 -18.29 36.89
CA GLU A 137 11.20 -19.65 36.85
C GLU A 137 9.89 -19.66 36.07
N ASP A 138 9.72 -20.63 35.16
CA ASP A 138 8.63 -20.80 34.20
C ASP A 138 7.26 -21.14 34.85
N GLY A 139 6.86 -20.40 35.90
CA GLY A 139 5.77 -20.81 36.80
C GLY A 139 4.52 -19.94 36.83
N GLU A 140 4.54 -18.68 36.40
CA GLU A 140 3.36 -17.80 36.48
C GLU A 140 3.24 -16.89 35.25
N THR A 141 2.71 -17.47 34.18
CA THR A 141 2.06 -16.71 33.10
C THR A 141 0.68 -16.26 33.59
N PRO A 142 0.40 -14.94 33.75
CA PRO A 142 -0.99 -14.50 33.84
C PRO A 142 -1.67 -14.80 32.50
N GLU A 143 -2.79 -15.53 32.57
CA GLU A 143 -3.67 -15.94 31.47
C GLU A 143 -3.62 -14.98 30.27
N LEU A 144 -2.96 -15.43 29.21
CA LEU A 144 -3.04 -14.81 27.89
C LEU A 144 -4.34 -15.30 27.25
N ALA A 145 -5.27 -14.38 27.00
CA ALA A 145 -6.43 -14.65 26.15
C ALA A 145 -5.95 -15.22 24.79
N PRO A 146 -6.60 -16.26 24.24
CA PRO A 146 -6.10 -16.95 23.06
C PRO A 146 -6.14 -16.04 21.82
N GLU A 147 -4.99 -15.85 21.19
CA GLU A 147 -4.87 -15.25 19.86
C GLU A 147 -5.60 -16.14 18.82
N PRO A 148 -6.36 -15.57 17.87
CA PRO A 148 -6.99 -16.38 16.84
C PRO A 148 -5.94 -16.95 15.88
N LEU A 149 -5.80 -18.29 15.88
CA LEU A 149 -5.13 -19.06 14.85
C LEU A 149 -5.70 -18.71 13.47
N ILE A 150 -4.87 -18.13 12.61
CA ILE A 150 -5.17 -18.05 11.18
C ILE A 150 -4.79 -19.41 10.58
N GLU A 151 -5.77 -20.28 10.39
CA GLU A 151 -5.64 -21.52 9.63
C GLU A 151 -5.35 -21.19 8.16
N VAL A 152 -4.11 -21.40 7.74
CA VAL A 152 -3.74 -21.44 6.33
C VAL A 152 -4.26 -22.76 5.76
N LYS A 153 -5.47 -22.74 5.20
CA LYS A 153 -5.95 -23.81 4.33
C LYS A 153 -5.13 -23.80 3.04
N GLN A 154 -4.19 -24.71 2.94
CA GLN A 154 -3.58 -25.11 1.68
C GLN A 154 -4.57 -26.02 0.95
N GLU A 155 -5.11 -25.58 -0.17
CA GLU A 155 -5.81 -26.47 -1.10
C GLU A 155 -4.83 -27.03 -2.14
N PRO A 156 -4.96 -28.31 -2.53
CA PRO A 156 -3.99 -29.00 -3.37
C PRO A 156 -4.05 -28.52 -4.82
N LYS A 157 -2.88 -28.37 -5.43
CA LYS A 157 -2.72 -28.17 -6.88
C LYS A 157 -3.04 -29.48 -7.59
N GLU A 158 -4.18 -29.54 -8.27
CA GLU A 158 -4.45 -30.59 -9.25
C GLU A 158 -3.79 -30.24 -10.59
N THR A 159 -2.93 -31.16 -11.01
CA THR A 159 -2.32 -31.31 -12.32
C THR A 159 -3.36 -31.70 -13.37
N VAL A 160 -3.52 -30.92 -14.45
CA VAL A 160 -4.00 -31.44 -15.74
C VAL A 160 -3.25 -30.74 -16.88
N LEU A 161 -2.63 -31.56 -17.73
CA LEU A 161 -1.89 -31.21 -18.93
C LEU A 161 -2.82 -30.79 -20.09
N GLU A 162 -2.30 -29.84 -20.86
CA GLU A 162 -2.44 -29.60 -22.31
C GLU A 162 -3.82 -29.51 -22.97
N SER A 163 -4.07 -28.36 -23.61
CA SER A 163 -4.46 -28.30 -25.02
C SER A 163 -4.20 -26.90 -25.60
N THR A 164 -3.41 -26.88 -26.66
CA THR A 164 -3.18 -25.80 -27.63
C THR A 164 -4.41 -24.96 -27.96
N LYS A 165 -4.25 -23.62 -28.04
CA LYS A 165 -4.58 -22.78 -29.21
C LYS A 165 -4.42 -21.29 -28.91
N GLU A 166 -3.57 -20.68 -29.72
CA GLU A 166 -3.69 -19.34 -30.32
C GLU A 166 -3.92 -18.13 -29.41
N ASN A 167 -2.87 -17.32 -29.38
CA ASN A 167 -2.80 -15.92 -29.02
C ASN A 167 -3.93 -15.09 -29.69
N VAL A 168 -4.87 -14.58 -28.90
CA VAL A 168 -5.74 -13.46 -29.28
C VAL A 168 -5.67 -12.43 -28.14
N PRO A 169 -5.28 -11.17 -28.41
CA PRO A 169 -5.37 -10.11 -27.41
C PRO A 169 -6.85 -9.82 -27.17
N VAL A 170 -7.37 -10.17 -25.98
CA VAL A 170 -8.71 -9.77 -25.56
C VAL A 170 -8.58 -8.37 -24.97
N GLU A 171 -8.99 -7.37 -25.76
CA GLU A 171 -9.32 -6.05 -25.24
C GLU A 171 -10.29 -6.23 -24.08
N SER A 172 -9.90 -5.72 -22.91
CA SER A 172 -10.71 -5.80 -21.70
C SER A 172 -11.84 -4.80 -21.83
N ASP A 173 -12.97 -5.24 -22.40
CA ASP A 173 -14.21 -4.48 -22.40
C ASP A 173 -14.53 -4.08 -20.95
N GLU A 174 -14.67 -2.76 -20.70
CA GLU A 174 -15.01 -2.16 -19.40
C GLU A 174 -16.40 -2.58 -18.86
N THR A 175 -17.02 -3.60 -19.45
CA THR A 175 -18.35 -4.12 -19.14
C THR A 175 -18.34 -5.45 -18.38
N GLU A 176 -17.19 -6.10 -18.22
CA GLU A 176 -17.09 -7.33 -17.43
C GLU A 176 -16.97 -7.00 -15.93
N ILE A 177 -18.03 -7.27 -15.18
CA ILE A 177 -18.04 -7.12 -13.73
C ILE A 177 -17.10 -8.17 -13.12
N THR A 178 -15.94 -7.74 -12.63
CA THR A 178 -14.95 -8.64 -12.02
C THR A 178 -15.43 -9.21 -10.68
N LEU A 179 -14.94 -10.40 -10.33
CA LEU A 179 -15.25 -11.06 -9.07
C LEU A 179 -14.85 -10.22 -7.84
N ASP A 180 -13.79 -9.42 -7.96
CA ASP A 180 -13.32 -8.56 -6.88
C ASP A 180 -14.24 -7.35 -6.66
N MET A 181 -14.83 -6.80 -7.73
CA MET A 181 -15.88 -5.78 -7.61
C MET A 181 -17.13 -6.33 -6.91
N LEU A 182 -17.52 -7.57 -7.23
CA LEU A 182 -18.63 -8.23 -6.54
C LEU A 182 -18.33 -8.50 -5.07
N ARG A 183 -17.07 -8.80 -4.71
CA ARG A 183 -16.65 -8.96 -3.31
C ARG A 183 -16.66 -7.64 -2.54
N ALA A 184 -16.30 -6.53 -3.18
CA ALA A 184 -16.28 -5.20 -2.57
C ALA A 184 -17.68 -4.65 -2.20
N LEU A 185 -18.75 -5.14 -2.83
CA LEU A 185 -20.12 -4.68 -2.54
C LEU A 185 -20.57 -4.99 -1.09
N PRO A 186 -21.24 -4.05 -0.40
CA PRO A 186 -21.77 -4.28 0.93
C PRO A 186 -22.89 -5.34 0.93
N LYS A 187 -23.07 -6.03 2.06
CA LYS A 187 -24.03 -7.16 2.20
C LYS A 187 -25.47 -6.78 1.81
N LYS A 188 -25.87 -5.52 2.01
CA LYS A 188 -27.21 -5.01 1.63
C LYS A 188 -27.38 -4.98 0.11
N GLU A 189 -26.39 -4.46 -0.61
CA GLU A 189 -26.42 -4.32 -2.07
C GLU A 189 -26.32 -5.69 -2.76
N LYS A 190 -25.49 -6.60 -2.25
CA LYS A 190 -25.45 -8.00 -2.69
C LYS A 190 -26.82 -8.67 -2.62
N LYS A 191 -27.55 -8.49 -1.51
CA LYS A 191 -28.91 -9.06 -1.35
C LYS A 191 -29.91 -8.47 -2.35
N VAL A 192 -29.82 -7.18 -2.66
CA VAL A 192 -30.68 -6.53 -3.66
C VAL A 192 -30.37 -7.04 -5.07
N LEU A 193 -29.09 -7.14 -5.42
CA LEU A 193 -28.61 -7.65 -6.70
C LEU A 193 -29.08 -9.09 -6.93
N LEU A 194 -28.92 -9.98 -5.93
CA LEU A 194 -29.42 -11.36 -5.99
C LEU A 194 -30.93 -11.44 -6.19
N LYS A 195 -31.73 -10.60 -5.52
CA LYS A 195 -33.18 -10.54 -5.73
C LYS A 195 -33.55 -10.10 -7.15
N ARG A 196 -32.80 -9.17 -7.73
CA ARG A 196 -33.03 -8.66 -9.09
C ARG A 196 -32.67 -9.71 -10.15
N LEU A 197 -31.54 -10.42 -9.98
CA LEU A 197 -31.15 -11.53 -10.84
C LEU A 197 -32.18 -12.67 -10.81
N LYS A 198 -32.64 -13.09 -9.62
CA LYS A 198 -33.72 -14.09 -9.51
C LYS A 198 -35.01 -13.69 -10.22
N LYS A 199 -35.36 -12.39 -10.21
CA LYS A 199 -36.53 -11.87 -10.95
C LYS A 199 -36.30 -11.94 -12.47
N LEU A 200 -35.11 -11.60 -12.94
CA LEU A 200 -34.76 -11.68 -14.36
C LEU A 200 -34.77 -13.13 -14.86
N GLU A 201 -34.21 -14.06 -14.09
CA GLU A 201 -34.22 -15.49 -14.41
C GLU A 201 -35.65 -16.02 -14.55
N LYS A 202 -36.55 -15.67 -13.61
CA LYS A 202 -37.98 -16.03 -13.70
C LYS A 202 -38.66 -15.45 -14.94
N LYS A 203 -38.34 -14.21 -15.31
CA LYS A 203 -38.86 -13.57 -16.53
C LYS A 203 -38.35 -14.25 -17.80
N LEU A 204 -37.09 -14.69 -17.81
CA LEU A 204 -36.50 -15.40 -18.94
C LEU A 204 -37.10 -16.79 -19.10
N LYS A 205 -37.32 -17.53 -17.99
CA LYS A 205 -38.01 -18.84 -18.01
C LYS A 205 -39.41 -18.72 -18.58
N LYS A 206 -40.20 -17.74 -18.11
CA LYS A 206 -41.55 -17.46 -18.65
C LYS A 206 -41.59 -16.99 -20.12
N LYS A 207 -40.46 -16.51 -20.66
CA LYS A 207 -40.35 -16.15 -22.09
C LYS A 207 -39.93 -17.33 -22.98
N ARG A 208 -39.40 -18.40 -22.38
CA ARG A 208 -38.94 -19.60 -23.07
C ARG A 208 -40.00 -20.71 -23.10
N GLU A 209 -40.98 -20.62 -22.20
CA GLU A 209 -42.27 -21.35 -22.24
C GLU A 209 -43.25 -20.62 -23.16
#